data_AF-A0A938HPG8-F1
#
_entry.id   AF-A0A938HPG8-F1
#
_cell.length_a   1.000
_cell.length_b   1.000
_cell.length_c   1.000
_cell.angle_alpha   90.00
_cell.angle_beta   90.00
_cell.angle_gamma   90.00
#
_symmetry.space_group_name_H-M   'P 1'
#
loop_
_entity.id
_entity.type
_entity.pdbx_description
1 polymer ?
#
loop_
_entity_poly.entity_id
_entity_poly.type
_entity_poly.pdbx_seq_one_letter_code
_entity_poly.pdbx_strand_id
1 'polypeptide(L)'
;MSKTPPSGPPAHPPAPHVLTGELARVRVAIARAKDDLAQDRMPDLADLRSMVAGVCATALHGAESGGAPDPAKASALEAMLAELEVLEDEVRKFRDRLAKQGRG
;
A
#
# COMPACT_ATOMS: atom_id res chain seq x y z
N MET A 1 -19.41 10.58 49.67
CA MET A 1 -20.32 10.67 48.52
C MET A 1 -19.47 10.93 47.28
N SER A 2 -19.58 10.07 46.26
CA SER A 2 -19.37 10.30 44.81
C SER A 2 -18.07 11.02 44.37
N LYS A 3 -17.24 10.51 43.45
CA LYS A 3 -17.53 9.67 42.27
C LYS A 3 -16.20 9.12 41.71
N THR A 4 -16.20 7.83 41.40
CA THR A 4 -15.28 7.07 40.55
C THR A 4 -15.07 7.79 39.19
N PRO A 5 -13.89 7.66 38.55
CA PRO A 5 -13.37 8.63 37.59
C PRO A 5 -14.04 8.53 36.21
N PRO A 6 -14.09 9.61 35.40
CA PRO A 6 -14.21 9.42 33.97
C PRO A 6 -12.84 8.91 33.48
N SER A 7 -12.78 7.62 33.17
CA SER A 7 -11.84 7.09 32.19
C SER A 7 -11.96 7.96 30.95
N GLY A 8 -11.00 8.86 30.75
CA GLY A 8 -10.87 9.58 29.49
C GLY A 8 -10.86 8.56 28.35
N PRO A 9 -11.48 8.89 27.19
CA PRO A 9 -11.58 7.97 26.07
C PRO A 9 -10.20 7.41 25.72
N PRO A 10 -10.12 6.14 25.26
CA PRO A 10 -8.85 5.51 24.93
C PRO A 10 -8.03 6.46 24.05
N ALA A 11 -6.76 6.66 24.41
CA ALA A 11 -5.83 7.41 23.58
C ALA A 11 -5.84 6.78 22.18
N HIS A 12 -6.59 7.38 21.25
CA HIS A 12 -6.48 7.04 19.85
C HIS A 12 -5.02 7.32 19.49
N PRO A 13 -4.26 6.31 19.03
CA PRO A 13 -2.86 6.53 18.72
C PRO A 13 -2.77 7.65 17.68
N PRO A 14 -1.81 8.57 17.80
CA PRO A 14 -1.69 9.67 16.85
C PRO A 14 -1.57 9.11 15.43
N ALA A 15 -2.49 9.58 14.57
CA ALA A 15 -2.63 9.28 13.15
C ALA A 15 -1.33 9.21 12.30
N PRO A 16 -0.18 9.85 12.65
CA PRO A 16 1.07 9.62 11.93
C PRO A 16 1.53 8.16 11.78
N HIS A 17 1.23 7.27 12.73
CA HIS A 17 1.73 5.88 12.71
C HIS A 17 0.98 4.97 11.73
N VAL A 18 -0.27 5.29 11.41
CA VAL A 18 -1.12 4.43 10.58
C VAL A 18 -0.60 4.40 9.15
N LEU A 19 -0.34 5.59 8.57
CA LEU A 19 0.22 5.71 7.22
C LEU A 19 1.57 4.99 7.08
N THR A 20 2.49 5.16 8.04
CA THR A 20 3.79 4.48 7.99
C THR A 20 3.65 2.96 8.02
N GLY A 21 2.71 2.42 8.83
CA GLY A 21 2.43 0.98 8.87
C GLY A 21 1.81 0.45 7.57
N GLU A 22 0.89 1.20 6.97
CA GLU A 22 0.28 0.82 5.68
C GLU A 22 1.28 0.87 4.53
N LEU A 23 2.12 1.91 4.48
CA LEU A 23 3.23 2.03 3.52
C LEU A 23 4.17 0.81 3.60
N ALA A 24 4.52 0.38 4.81
CA ALA A 24 5.37 -0.80 5.00
C ALA A 24 4.69 -2.08 4.50
N ARG A 25 3.38 -2.26 4.75
CA ARG A 25 2.61 -3.42 4.26
C ARG A 25 2.56 -3.48 2.74
N VAL A 26 2.30 -2.36 2.09
CA VAL A 26 2.31 -2.26 0.61
C VAL A 26 3.70 -2.64 0.07
N ARG A 27 4.78 -2.12 0.67
CA ARG A 27 6.15 -2.46 0.23
C ARG A 27 6.44 -3.95 0.35
N VAL A 28 6.01 -4.59 1.44
CA VAL A 28 6.14 -6.04 1.61
C VAL A 28 5.31 -6.80 0.58
N ALA A 29 4.09 -6.34 0.27
CA ALA A 29 3.25 -6.96 -0.75
C ALA A 29 3.87 -6.85 -2.16
N ILE A 30 4.43 -5.68 -2.51
CA ILE A 30 5.14 -5.48 -3.79
C ILE A 30 6.37 -6.39 -3.87
N ALA A 31 7.19 -6.43 -2.80
CA ALA A 31 8.36 -7.30 -2.76
C ALA A 31 7.98 -8.78 -2.92
N ARG A 32 6.89 -9.20 -2.26
CA ARG A 32 6.36 -10.55 -2.40
C ARG A 32 5.86 -10.84 -3.82
N ALA A 33 5.16 -9.90 -4.46
CA ALA A 33 4.71 -10.08 -5.83
C ALA A 33 5.86 -10.15 -6.85
N LYS A 34 6.95 -9.39 -6.62
CA LYS A 34 8.20 -9.53 -7.39
C LYS A 34 8.84 -10.90 -7.19
N ASP A 35 8.83 -11.40 -5.96
CA ASP A 35 9.32 -12.74 -5.63
C ASP A 35 8.44 -13.85 -6.26
N ASP A 36 7.12 -13.72 -6.24
CA ASP A 36 6.20 -14.61 -6.95
C ASP A 36 6.55 -14.63 -8.46
N LEU A 37 6.74 -13.48 -9.09
CA LEU A 37 7.19 -13.41 -10.50
C LEU A 37 8.55 -14.08 -10.74
N ALA A 38 9.50 -13.93 -9.81
CA ALA A 38 10.81 -14.57 -9.91
C ALA A 38 10.73 -16.10 -9.75
N GLN A 39 9.71 -16.59 -9.05
CA GLN A 39 9.40 -18.01 -8.87
C GLN A 39 8.41 -18.55 -9.94
N ASP A 40 8.18 -17.80 -11.03
CA ASP A 40 7.20 -18.14 -12.08
C ASP A 40 5.75 -18.31 -11.56
N ARG A 41 5.43 -17.66 -10.44
CA ARG A 41 4.09 -17.63 -9.84
C ARG A 41 3.39 -16.35 -10.22
N MET A 42 2.08 -16.44 -10.46
CA MET A 42 1.29 -15.28 -10.84
C MET A 42 0.83 -14.50 -9.59
N PRO A 43 1.31 -13.27 -9.38
CA PRO A 43 0.88 -12.46 -8.23
C PRO A 43 -0.52 -11.89 -8.45
N ASP A 44 -1.26 -11.71 -7.36
CA ASP A 44 -2.58 -11.09 -7.39
C ASP A 44 -2.46 -9.56 -7.39
N LEU A 45 -2.64 -8.95 -8.56
CA LEU A 45 -2.58 -7.49 -8.72
C LEU A 45 -3.81 -6.78 -8.15
N ALA A 46 -4.94 -7.45 -8.00
CA ALA A 46 -6.18 -6.82 -7.56
C ALA A 46 -6.12 -6.44 -6.07
N ASP A 47 -5.58 -7.33 -5.24
CA ASP A 47 -5.30 -7.07 -3.82
C ASP A 47 -4.29 -5.93 -3.66
N LEU A 48 -3.17 -5.97 -4.39
CA LEU A 48 -2.14 -4.91 -4.39
C LEU A 48 -2.70 -3.54 -4.75
N ARG A 49 -3.51 -3.45 -5.81
CA ARG A 49 -4.18 -2.19 -6.19
C ARG A 49 -5.14 -1.70 -5.11
N SER A 50 -5.91 -2.61 -4.51
CA SER A 50 -6.86 -2.26 -3.45
C SER A 50 -6.14 -1.74 -2.21
N MET A 51 -5.03 -2.37 -1.83
CA MET A 51 -4.17 -1.89 -0.72
C MET A 51 -3.59 -0.51 -1.01
N VAL A 52 -3.01 -0.29 -2.20
CA VAL A 52 -2.42 1.01 -2.59
C VAL A 52 -3.48 2.10 -2.63
N ALA A 53 -4.66 1.81 -3.20
CA ALA A 53 -5.78 2.75 -3.21
C ALA A 53 -6.21 3.16 -1.78
N GLY A 54 -6.22 2.21 -0.84
CA GLY A 54 -6.45 2.48 0.58
C GLY A 54 -5.42 3.44 1.16
N VAL A 55 -4.13 3.21 0.93
CA VAL A 55 -3.06 4.09 1.42
C VAL A 55 -3.14 5.49 0.79
N CYS A 56 -3.42 5.59 -0.51
CA CYS A 56 -3.62 6.87 -1.19
C CYS A 56 -4.80 7.64 -0.59
N ALA A 57 -5.92 6.97 -0.32
CA ALA A 57 -7.09 7.58 0.31
C ALA A 57 -6.77 8.09 1.73
N THR A 58 -6.06 7.31 2.55
CA THR A 58 -5.62 7.74 3.89
C THR A 58 -4.67 8.94 3.81
N ALA A 59 -3.76 8.96 2.83
CA ALA A 59 -2.79 10.04 2.66
C ALA A 59 -3.46 11.36 2.26
N LEU A 60 -4.47 11.29 1.38
CA LEU A 60 -5.26 12.46 0.95
C LEU A 60 -6.15 12.99 2.08
N HIS A 61 -6.82 12.11 2.83
CA HIS A 61 -7.70 12.52 3.93
C HIS A 61 -6.93 13.24 5.06
N GLY A 62 -5.68 12.85 5.30
CA GLY A 62 -4.81 13.52 6.26
C GLY A 62 -4.42 14.95 5.87
N ALA A 63 -4.39 15.27 4.57
CA ALA A 63 -4.07 16.61 4.06
C ALA A 63 -5.24 17.59 4.16
N GLU A 64 -6.50 17.10 4.11
CA GLU A 64 -7.69 17.93 4.31
C GLU A 64 -7.83 18.45 5.75
N SER A 65 -7.23 17.77 6.73
CA SER A 65 -7.26 18.17 8.15
C SER A 65 -6.25 19.29 8.51
N GLY A 66 -5.96 20.20 7.57
CA GLY A 66 -5.18 21.43 7.80
C GLY A 66 -3.66 21.27 7.89
N GLY A 67 -3.12 20.07 7.62
CA GLY A 67 -1.68 19.82 7.55
C GLY A 67 -1.22 19.72 6.11
N ALA A 68 -0.19 20.48 5.73
CA ALA A 68 0.47 20.28 4.44
C ALA A 68 0.91 18.81 4.32
N PRO A 69 0.72 18.15 3.16
CA PRO A 69 1.20 16.79 2.96
C PRO A 69 2.70 16.78 3.22
N ASP A 70 3.14 15.90 4.12
CA ASP A 70 4.54 15.74 4.41
C ASP A 70 5.27 15.34 3.11
N PRO A 71 6.25 16.13 2.64
CA PRO A 71 6.86 15.91 1.33
C PRO A 71 7.62 14.57 1.26
N ALA A 72 8.09 14.04 2.40
CA ALA A 72 8.70 12.71 2.43
C ALA A 72 7.65 11.61 2.26
N LYS A 73 6.44 11.78 2.81
CA LYS A 73 5.32 10.85 2.56
C LYS A 73 4.84 10.91 1.12
N ALA A 74 4.72 12.11 0.54
CA ALA A 74 4.35 12.27 -0.87
C ALA A 74 5.38 11.59 -1.79
N SER A 75 6.67 11.84 -1.58
CA SER A 75 7.75 11.21 -2.34
C SER A 75 7.77 9.69 -2.18
N ALA A 76 7.54 9.18 -0.96
CA ALA A 76 7.43 7.73 -0.74
C ALA A 76 6.22 7.12 -1.47
N LEU A 77 5.10 7.84 -1.51
CA LEU A 77 3.90 7.43 -2.25
C LEU A 77 4.17 7.37 -3.76
N GLU A 78 4.82 8.40 -4.32
CA GLU A 78 5.19 8.43 -5.74
C GLU A 78 6.16 7.31 -6.10
N ALA A 79 7.19 7.08 -5.29
CA ALA A 79 8.15 5.99 -5.51
C ALA A 79 7.45 4.62 -5.50
N MET A 80 6.49 4.41 -4.59
CA MET A 80 5.71 3.17 -4.55
C MET A 80 4.75 3.02 -5.75
N LEU A 81 4.11 4.10 -6.20
CA LEU A 81 3.25 4.06 -7.39
C LEU A 81 4.07 3.68 -8.64
N ALA A 82 5.29 4.22 -8.76
CA ALA A 82 6.23 3.81 -9.80
C ALA A 82 6.64 2.33 -9.65
N GLU A 83 6.91 1.84 -8.44
CA GLU A 83 7.21 0.41 -8.22
C GLU A 83 6.02 -0.49 -8.60
N LEU A 84 4.79 -0.07 -8.29
CA LEU A 84 3.58 -0.80 -8.67
C LEU A 84 3.42 -0.85 -10.19
N GLU A 85 3.58 0.28 -10.88
CA GLU A 85 3.46 0.34 -12.35
C GLU A 85 4.47 -0.59 -13.04
N VAL A 86 5.73 -0.57 -12.59
CA VAL A 86 6.77 -1.49 -13.07
C VAL A 86 6.38 -2.95 -12.82
N LEU A 87 5.89 -3.26 -11.62
CA LEU A 87 5.44 -4.62 -11.28
C LEU A 87 4.27 -5.05 -12.17
N GLU A 88 3.27 -4.19 -12.38
CA GLU A 88 2.12 -4.48 -13.25
C GLU A 88 2.53 -4.77 -14.70
N ASP A 89 3.52 -4.03 -15.20
CA ASP A 89 4.08 -4.25 -16.53
C ASP A 89 4.84 -5.59 -16.61
N GLU A 90 5.64 -5.93 -15.60
CA GLU A 90 6.34 -7.22 -15.52
C GLU A 90 5.35 -8.39 -15.42
N VAL A 91 4.27 -8.27 -14.62
CA VAL A 91 3.19 -9.26 -14.58
C VAL A 91 2.51 -9.38 -15.95
N ARG A 92 2.24 -8.26 -16.63
CA ARG A 92 1.62 -8.26 -17.96
C ARG A 92 2.50 -8.99 -18.97
N LYS A 93 3.79 -8.68 -19.01
CA LYS A 93 4.78 -9.38 -19.86
C LYS A 93 4.84 -10.86 -19.52
N PHE A 94 4.84 -11.20 -18.23
CA PHE A 94 4.85 -12.59 -17.77
C PHE A 94 3.63 -13.37 -18.25
N ARG A 95 2.42 -12.81 -18.10
CA ARG A 95 1.17 -13.40 -18.62
C ARG A 95 1.20 -13.57 -20.14
N ASP A 96 1.69 -12.57 -20.86
CA ASP A 96 1.81 -12.62 -22.32
C ASP A 96 2.78 -13.74 -22.75
N ARG A 97 3.91 -13.89 -22.06
CA ARG A 97 4.84 -15.01 -22.25
C ARG A 97 4.20 -16.37 -21.97
N LEU A 98 3.46 -16.53 -20.87
CA LEU A 98 2.75 -17.79 -20.57
C LEU A 98 1.68 -18.11 -21.62
N ALA A 99 0.89 -17.11 -22.03
CA ALA A 99 -0.14 -17.28 -23.05
C ALA A 99 0.45 -17.69 -24.41
N LYS A 100 1.66 -17.22 -24.74
CA LYS A 100 2.41 -17.62 -25.94
C LYS A 100 3.00 -19.03 -25.84
N GLN A 101 3.29 -19.53 -24.64
CA GLN A 101 3.84 -20.87 -24.42
C GLN A 101 2.80 -22.00 -24.55
N GLY A 102 1.51 -21.74 -24.29
CA GLY A 102 0.44 -22.76 -24.34
C GLY A 102 -0.30 -22.87 -25.68
N ARG A 103 0.16 -22.21 -26.74
CA ARG A 103 -0.56 -22.07 -28.03
C ARG A 103 0.19 -22.73 -29.20
N GLY A 104 0.77 -23.91 -28.98
CA GLY A 104 1.49 -24.71 -29.99
C GLY A 104 1.33 -26.21 -29.74
#